data_AF-A0A368SXR3-F1
#
_entry.id   AF-A0A368SXR3-F1
#
_cell.length_a   1.000
_cell.length_b   1.000
_cell.length_c   1.000
_cell.angle_alpha   90.00
_cell.angle_beta   90.00
_cell.angle_gamma   90.00
#
_symmetry.space_group_name_H-M   'P 1'
#
loop_
_entity.id
_entity.type
_entity.pdbx_description
1 polymer ?
#
loop_
_entity_poly.entity_id
_entity_poly.type
_entity_poly.pdbx_seq_one_letter_code
_entity_poly.pdbx_strand_id
1 'polypeptide(L)'
;MLGSRTAQADGGGGMEFRSRVRGCLLGGAVGDALGAPVEFSSLADLRARFGPAGVREFIVDYPDGAPVRGAVTDDTQMTLWTVEGLIRAGVRRDRGLGFNPVGPVHHAYYRWYDTQVLPGPPPRAGGPG
;
A
#
# COMPACT_ATOMS: atom_id res chain seq x y z
N MET A 1 -30.52 44.38 -6.95
CA MET A 1 -29.07 44.32 -7.19
C MET A 1 -28.44 43.50 -6.07
N LEU A 2 -28.48 42.16 -6.18
CA LEU A 2 -27.80 41.25 -5.24
C LEU A 2 -26.78 40.44 -6.05
N GLY A 3 -25.50 40.65 -5.72
CA GLY A 3 -24.38 40.01 -6.38
C GLY A 3 -24.30 38.52 -6.04
N SER A 4 -24.13 37.72 -7.09
CA SER A 4 -23.68 36.34 -7.05
C SER A 4 -22.29 36.26 -6.43
N ARG A 5 -22.15 35.54 -5.30
CA ARG A 5 -20.85 35.06 -4.83
C ARG A 5 -20.65 33.65 -5.36
N THR A 6 -19.93 33.54 -6.47
CA THR A 6 -19.20 32.32 -6.81
C THR A 6 -18.10 32.13 -5.77
N ALA A 7 -18.27 31.17 -4.86
CA ALA A 7 -17.19 30.71 -4.01
C ALA A 7 -16.22 29.88 -4.87
N GLN A 8 -15.11 30.51 -5.24
CA GLN A 8 -13.93 29.88 -5.83
C GLN A 8 -13.36 28.87 -4.81
N ALA A 9 -13.29 27.59 -5.16
CA ALA A 9 -12.75 26.53 -4.29
C ALA A 9 -11.22 26.35 -4.48
N ASP A 10 -10.49 26.49 -3.37
CA ASP A 10 -9.50 25.56 -2.81
C ASP A 10 -8.47 24.85 -3.72
N GLY A 11 -7.47 25.58 -4.21
CA GLY A 11 -6.30 24.99 -4.92
C GLY A 11 -5.17 24.46 -4.02
N GLY A 12 -5.11 24.90 -2.75
CA GLY A 12 -4.02 24.58 -1.82
C GLY A 12 -4.26 23.28 -1.03
N GLY A 13 -5.46 23.10 -0.48
CA GLY A 13 -5.78 21.95 0.38
C GLY A 13 -5.73 20.61 -0.36
N GLY A 14 -6.14 20.60 -1.64
CA GLY A 14 -6.09 19.41 -2.48
C GLY A 14 -4.67 18.90 -2.78
N MET A 15 -3.71 19.80 -2.98
CA MET A 15 -2.31 19.43 -3.21
C MET A 15 -1.65 18.89 -1.94
N GLU A 16 -1.92 19.51 -0.78
CA GLU A 16 -1.40 19.03 0.49
C GLU A 16 -1.95 17.66 0.88
N PHE A 17 -3.26 17.42 0.68
CA PHE A 17 -3.88 16.13 0.95
C PHE A 17 -3.25 15.01 0.11
N ARG A 18 -3.09 15.24 -1.20
CA ARG A 18 -2.43 14.28 -2.11
C ARG A 18 -0.99 14.00 -1.67
N SER A 19 -0.26 15.01 -1.23
CA SER A 19 1.10 14.86 -0.72
C SER A 19 1.13 14.00 0.54
N ARG A 20 0.20 14.23 1.49
CA ARG A 20 0.09 13.42 2.71
C ARG A 20 -0.25 11.96 2.39
N VAL A 21 -1.21 11.69 1.52
CA VAL A 21 -1.56 10.31 1.11
C VAL A 21 -0.35 9.60 0.50
N ARG A 22 0.38 10.26 -0.42
CA ARG A 22 1.60 9.69 -1.02
C ARG A 22 2.70 9.46 0.02
N GLY A 23 2.92 10.42 0.92
CA GLY A 23 3.88 10.31 2.01
C GLY A 23 3.56 9.16 2.96
N CYS A 24 2.29 8.95 3.29
CA CYS A 24 1.86 7.81 4.12
C CYS A 24 2.13 6.48 3.43
N LEU A 25 1.75 6.33 2.15
CA LEU A 25 1.96 5.07 1.42
C LEU A 25 3.46 4.78 1.19
N LEU A 26 4.23 5.77 0.76
CA LEU A 26 5.66 5.62 0.55
C LEU A 26 6.41 5.41 1.88
N GLY A 27 6.08 6.19 2.90
CA GLY A 27 6.68 6.07 4.22
C GLY A 27 6.39 4.72 4.88
N GLY A 28 5.16 4.21 4.71
CA GLY A 28 4.79 2.85 5.13
C GLY A 28 5.63 1.79 4.43
N ALA A 29 5.76 1.87 3.09
CA ALA A 29 6.58 0.93 2.32
C ALA A 29 8.08 0.99 2.69
N VAL A 30 8.61 2.19 2.95
CA VAL A 30 9.99 2.35 3.44
C VAL A 30 10.15 1.76 4.85
N GLY A 31 9.17 1.97 5.73
CA GLY A 31 9.18 1.44 7.09
C GLY A 31 9.14 -0.09 7.12
N ASP A 32 8.23 -0.69 6.35
CA ASP A 32 8.13 -2.13 6.11
C ASP A 32 9.49 -2.69 5.62
N ALA A 33 10.02 -2.15 4.52
CA ALA A 33 11.27 -2.63 3.95
C ALA A 33 12.51 -2.45 4.84
N LEU A 34 12.51 -1.47 5.76
CA LEU A 34 13.57 -1.30 6.76
C LEU A 34 13.40 -2.27 7.95
N GLY A 35 12.15 -2.57 8.32
CA GLY A 35 11.80 -3.37 9.48
C GLY A 35 11.86 -4.88 9.24
N ALA A 36 11.46 -5.33 8.05
CA ALA A 36 11.35 -6.75 7.71
C ALA A 36 12.60 -7.59 8.04
N PRO A 37 13.84 -7.17 7.70
CA PRO A 37 15.03 -7.98 7.96
C PRO A 37 15.38 -8.13 9.45
N VAL A 38 14.70 -7.37 10.32
CA VAL A 38 14.95 -7.30 11.76
C VAL A 38 13.70 -7.51 12.60
N GLU A 39 12.59 -7.95 12.01
CA GLU A 39 11.27 -8.08 12.66
C GLU A 39 11.33 -8.87 13.98
N PHE A 40 12.15 -9.93 14.02
CA PHE A 40 12.31 -10.80 15.19
C PHE A 40 13.53 -10.48 16.05
N SER A 41 14.23 -9.38 15.79
CA SER A 41 15.42 -8.98 16.56
C SER A 41 15.02 -8.23 17.84
N SER A 42 15.71 -8.51 18.94
CA SER A 42 15.54 -7.70 20.15
C SER A 42 16.19 -6.31 19.95
N LEU A 43 15.73 -5.32 20.71
CA LEU A 43 16.37 -3.99 20.72
C LEU A 43 17.84 -4.06 21.16
N ALA A 44 18.20 -5.01 22.03
CA ALA A 44 19.58 -5.21 22.45
C ALA A 44 20.45 -5.72 21.29
N ASP A 45 19.96 -6.71 20.53
CA ASP A 45 20.66 -7.26 19.36
C ASP A 45 20.82 -6.21 18.26
N LEU A 46 19.76 -5.44 18.01
CA LEU A 46 19.79 -4.33 17.06
C LEU A 46 20.86 -3.30 17.43
N ARG A 47 20.94 -2.92 18.71
CA ARG A 47 21.95 -1.95 19.18
C ARG A 47 23.36 -2.53 19.18
N ALA A 48 23.53 -3.81 19.50
CA ALA A 48 24.82 -4.47 19.43
C ALA A 48 25.33 -4.55 17.98
N ARG A 49 24.43 -4.83 17.02
CA ARG A 49 24.78 -5.01 15.60
C ARG A 49 24.90 -3.70 14.83
N PHE A 50 24.03 -2.73 15.08
CA PHE A 50 23.93 -1.49 14.30
C PHE A 50 24.27 -0.22 15.10
N GLY A 51 24.62 -0.36 16.37
CA GLY A 51 24.90 0.76 17.26
C GLY A 51 23.64 1.43 17.82
N PRO A 52 23.81 2.49 18.64
CA PRO A 52 22.70 3.12 19.35
C PRO A 52 21.64 3.76 18.44
N ALA A 53 22.01 4.07 17.19
CA ALA A 53 21.12 4.67 16.20
C ALA A 53 20.23 3.64 15.47
N GLY A 54 20.45 2.34 15.68
CA GLY A 54 19.69 1.25 15.04
C GLY A 54 19.89 1.16 13.53
N VAL A 55 18.95 0.52 12.84
CA VAL A 55 18.96 0.33 11.38
C VAL A 55 18.77 1.68 10.67
N ARG A 56 19.70 2.01 9.77
CA ARG A 56 19.68 3.26 8.98
C ARG A 56 19.68 3.06 7.47
N GLU A 57 19.82 1.82 7.02
CA GLU A 57 19.95 1.44 5.62
C GLU A 57 19.14 0.17 5.36
N PHE A 58 18.75 -0.06 4.10
CA PHE A 58 18.12 -1.31 3.70
C PHE A 58 19.11 -2.47 3.81
N ILE A 59 18.83 -3.40 4.71
CA ILE A 59 19.61 -4.62 4.93
C ILE A 59 19.23 -5.66 3.86
N VAL A 60 20.16 -6.55 3.52
CA VAL A 60 19.86 -7.70 2.65
C VAL A 60 18.94 -8.65 3.41
N ASP A 61 17.85 -9.03 2.78
CA ASP A 61 16.92 -10.05 3.21
C ASP A 61 16.78 -11.15 2.14
N TYR A 62 16.14 -12.27 2.47
CA TYR A 62 16.00 -13.43 1.61
C TYR A 62 14.55 -13.96 1.57
N PRO A 63 13.56 -13.12 1.21
CA PRO A 63 12.14 -13.49 1.29
C PRO A 63 11.79 -14.74 0.47
N ASP A 64 12.42 -14.91 -0.70
CA ASP A 64 12.23 -16.07 -1.58
C ASP A 64 13.53 -16.89 -1.75
N GLY A 65 14.41 -16.87 -0.75
CA GLY A 65 15.71 -17.55 -0.79
C GLY A 65 16.77 -16.86 -1.67
N ALA A 66 16.45 -15.73 -2.29
CA ALA A 66 17.38 -14.89 -3.05
C ALA A 66 17.65 -13.56 -2.32
N PRO A 67 18.89 -13.03 -2.35
CA PRO A 67 19.22 -11.79 -1.67
C PRO A 67 18.52 -10.59 -2.32
N VAL A 68 17.77 -9.83 -1.53
CA VAL A 68 17.12 -8.58 -1.95
C VAL A 68 17.35 -7.50 -0.90
N ARG A 69 17.52 -6.24 -1.32
CA ARG A 69 17.52 -5.08 -0.43
C ARG A 69 16.27 -4.25 -0.68
N GLY A 70 15.62 -3.85 0.41
CA GLY A 70 14.43 -2.99 0.33
C GLY A 70 13.19 -3.70 -0.24
N ALA A 71 13.12 -5.03 -0.10
CA ALA A 71 11.90 -5.77 -0.41
C ALA A 71 10.79 -5.33 0.55
N VAL A 72 9.59 -5.17 0.03
CA VAL A 72 8.39 -4.93 0.84
C VAL A 72 7.71 -6.27 1.14
N THR A 73 7.00 -6.35 2.26
CA THR A 73 6.36 -7.58 2.76
C THR A 73 4.85 -7.56 2.52
N ASP A 74 4.15 -8.51 3.15
CA ASP A 74 2.69 -8.56 3.17
C ASP A 74 2.08 -7.26 3.74
N ASP A 75 2.75 -6.56 4.65
CA ASP A 75 2.31 -5.25 5.17
C ASP A 75 2.04 -4.24 4.04
N THR A 76 3.02 -4.01 3.16
CA THR A 76 2.84 -3.10 2.02
C THR A 76 1.93 -3.70 0.97
N GLN A 77 2.05 -5.00 0.68
CA GLN A 77 1.24 -5.64 -0.35
C GLN A 77 -0.25 -5.54 -0.01
N MET A 78 -0.65 -5.96 1.19
CA MET A 78 -2.03 -5.88 1.66
C MET A 78 -2.52 -4.44 1.70
N THR A 79 -1.69 -3.49 2.14
CA THR A 79 -2.02 -2.06 2.11
C THR A 79 -2.37 -1.57 0.70
N LEU A 80 -1.59 -1.95 -0.33
CA LEU A 80 -1.87 -1.59 -1.71
C LEU A 80 -3.16 -2.23 -2.24
N TRP A 81 -3.44 -3.48 -1.85
CA TRP A 81 -4.71 -4.13 -2.18
C TRP A 81 -5.92 -3.49 -1.46
N THR A 82 -5.75 -2.99 -0.23
CA THR A 82 -6.77 -2.17 0.44
C THR A 82 -7.04 -0.89 -0.34
N VAL A 83 -6.00 -0.18 -0.75
CA VAL A 83 -6.11 1.06 -1.56
C VAL A 83 -6.83 0.78 -2.87
N GLU A 84 -6.52 -0.33 -3.53
CA GLU A 84 -7.19 -0.76 -4.75
C GLU A 84 -8.69 -0.99 -4.55
N GLY A 85 -9.07 -1.69 -3.48
CA GLY A 85 -10.46 -1.90 -3.10
C GLY A 85 -11.20 -0.59 -2.80
N LEU A 86 -10.55 0.36 -2.13
CA LEU A 86 -11.10 1.69 -1.86
C LEU A 86 -11.29 2.51 -3.14
N ILE A 87 -10.35 2.45 -4.08
CA ILE A 87 -10.48 3.09 -5.40
C ILE A 87 -11.69 2.51 -6.14
N ARG A 88 -11.86 1.18 -6.16
CA ARG A 88 -13.03 0.54 -6.79
C ARG A 88 -14.34 0.95 -6.13
N ALA A 89 -14.38 1.07 -4.80
CA ALA A 89 -15.54 1.56 -4.07
C ALA A 89 -15.85 3.02 -4.44
N GLY A 90 -14.83 3.86 -4.60
CA GLY A 90 -14.95 5.24 -5.11
C GLY A 90 -15.54 5.30 -6.51
N VAL A 91 -15.04 4.48 -7.44
CA VAL A 91 -15.59 4.40 -8.82
C VAL A 91 -17.06 3.98 -8.82
N ARG A 92 -17.46 3.04 -7.95
CA ARG A 92 -18.88 2.66 -7.80
C ARG A 92 -19.73 3.83 -7.30
N ARG A 93 -19.25 4.58 -6.30
CA ARG A 93 -19.91 5.79 -5.79
C ARG A 93 -20.08 6.82 -6.91
N ASP A 94 -19.03 7.07 -7.70
CA ASP A 94 -19.05 8.05 -8.78
C ASP A 94 -20.02 7.66 -9.91
N ARG A 95 -20.38 6.37 -10.02
CA ARG A 95 -21.44 5.85 -10.89
C ARG A 95 -22.84 5.85 -10.26
N GLY A 96 -23.02 6.45 -9.08
CA GLY A 96 -24.31 6.53 -8.39
C GLY A 96 -24.71 5.26 -7.64
N LEU A 97 -23.80 4.29 -7.47
CA LEU A 97 -24.10 3.01 -6.79
C LEU A 97 -23.85 3.04 -5.27
N GLY A 98 -23.60 4.23 -4.71
CA GLY A 98 -23.23 4.42 -3.31
C GLY A 98 -21.79 3.99 -2.98
N PHE A 99 -21.35 4.31 -1.76
CA PHE A 99 -20.04 3.91 -1.24
C PHE A 99 -20.20 2.76 -0.24
N ASN A 100 -19.77 1.56 -0.65
CA ASN A 100 -19.60 0.41 0.25
C ASN A 100 -18.26 -0.25 -0.07
N PRO A 101 -17.24 -0.11 0.80
CA PRO A 101 -15.90 -0.63 0.54
C PRO A 101 -15.74 -2.10 0.88
N VAL A 102 -16.64 -2.70 1.66
CA VAL A 102 -16.46 -4.06 2.21
C VAL A 102 -16.28 -5.08 1.09
N GLY A 103 -17.21 -5.12 0.12
CA GLY A 103 -17.13 -6.04 -1.01
C GLY A 103 -15.87 -5.85 -1.86
N PRO A 104 -15.59 -4.63 -2.37
CA PRO A 104 -14.39 -4.36 -3.16
C PRO A 104 -13.06 -4.68 -2.46
N VAL A 105 -12.91 -4.31 -1.19
CA VAL A 105 -11.68 -4.59 -0.41
C VAL A 105 -11.54 -6.09 -0.13
N HIS A 106 -12.61 -6.77 0.26
CA HIS A 106 -12.59 -8.23 0.44
C HIS A 106 -12.19 -8.95 -0.84
N HIS A 107 -12.73 -8.54 -1.99
CA HIS A 107 -12.36 -9.12 -3.28
C HIS A 107 -10.91 -8.82 -3.69
N ALA A 108 -10.36 -7.69 -3.25
CA ALA A 108 -8.96 -7.33 -3.43
C ALA A 108 -8.04 -8.25 -2.62
N TYR A 109 -8.40 -8.56 -1.37
CA TYR A 109 -7.64 -9.51 -0.55
C TYR A 109 -7.67 -10.93 -1.10
N TYR A 110 -8.78 -11.38 -1.70
CA TYR A 110 -8.77 -12.66 -2.41
C TYR A 110 -7.79 -12.67 -3.58
N ARG A 111 -7.74 -11.59 -4.38
CA ARG A 111 -6.75 -11.50 -5.47
C ARG A 111 -5.33 -11.42 -4.97
N TRP A 112 -5.08 -10.78 -3.83
CA TRP A 112 -3.78 -10.83 -3.15
C TRP A 112 -3.43 -12.25 -2.72
N TYR A 113 -4.36 -12.95 -2.08
CA TYR A 113 -4.15 -14.33 -1.65
C TYR A 113 -3.84 -15.25 -2.83
N ASP A 114 -4.53 -15.07 -3.97
CA ASP A 114 -4.24 -15.79 -5.21
C ASP A 114 -2.77 -15.57 -5.64
N THR A 115 -2.19 -14.37 -5.46
CA THR A 115 -0.77 -14.15 -5.79
C THR A 115 0.19 -14.82 -4.83
N GLN A 116 -0.26 -15.23 -3.64
CA GLN A 116 0.55 -15.95 -2.66
C GLN A 116 0.57 -17.46 -2.92
N VAL A 117 -0.51 -18.00 -3.49
CA VAL A 117 -0.71 -19.46 -3.59
C VAL A 117 -0.66 -20.00 -5.03
N LEU A 118 -0.86 -19.14 -6.02
CA LEU A 118 -0.83 -19.54 -7.43
C LEU A 118 0.50 -19.15 -8.08
N PRO A 119 1.04 -19.99 -8.98
CA PRO A 119 2.28 -19.69 -9.70
C PRO A 119 2.14 -18.52 -10.70
N GLY A 120 0.92 -18.07 -10.93
CA GLY A 120 0.60 -16.95 -11.80
C GLY A 120 -0.90 -16.67 -11.82
N PRO A 121 -1.31 -15.54 -12.42
CA PRO A 121 -2.72 -15.20 -12.54
C PRO A 121 -3.47 -16.29 -13.34
N PRO A 122 -4.71 -16.64 -12.95
CA PRO A 122 -5.50 -17.59 -13.72
C PRO A 122 -5.70 -17.06 -15.15
N PRO A 123 -5.83 -17.95 -16.16
CA PRO A 123 -6.14 -17.55 -17.52
C PRO A 123 -7.37 -16.63 -17.53
N ARG A 124 -7.32 -15.57 -18.36
CA ARG A 124 -8.50 -14.72 -18.54
C ARG A 124 -9.64 -15.60 -19.05
N ALA A 125 -10.75 -15.62 -18.32
CA ALA A 125 -11.95 -16.31 -18.78
C ALA A 125 -12.36 -15.72 -20.15
N GLY A 126 -12.25 -16.51 -21.23
CA GLY A 126 -12.78 -16.17 -22.57
C GLY A 126 -11.79 -15.86 -23.70
N GLY A 127 -10.53 -16.30 -23.66
CA GLY A 127 -9.66 -16.24 -24.85
C GLY A 127 -10.05 -17.31 -25.90
N PRO A 128 -10.10 -17.00 -27.21
CA PRO A 128 -10.45 -17.98 -28.23
C PRO A 128 -9.34 -19.02 -28.37
N GLY A 129 -9.72 -20.29 -28.22
CA GLY A 129 -8.97 -21.44 -28.74
C GLY A 129 -9.50 -21.85 -30.10
#